data_AF-T1IMD3-F1
#
_entry.id   AF-T1IMD3-F1
#
_cell.length_a   1.000
_cell.length_b   1.000
_cell.length_c   1.000
_cell.angle_alpha   90.00
_cell.angle_beta   90.00
_cell.angle_gamma   90.00
#
_symmetry.space_group_name_H-M   'P 1'
#
loop_
_entity.id
_entity.type
_entity.pdbx_description
1 polymer ?
#
loop_
_entity_poly.entity_id
_entity_poly.type
_entity_poly.pdbx_seq_one_letter_code
_entity_poly.pdbx_strand_id
1 'polypeptide(L)'
;MLSLFYIILIFPSGIYCKKDLNFRINVPIEKQILGDFVKTLHIAYHKFHYFLTALSMKTTAMTISSVHEFKMVTFSVFSLVKGRRVDSIQQFIQTVRVLGSAVGKSTVAAVRAVSELTIRHEVLLARLITNVMHTLQDVHIAMIHILPKLEIEAFKEIFQ
;
A
#
# COMPACT_ATOMS: atom_id res chain seq x y z
N MET A 1 -7.05 42.36 31.49
CA MET A 1 -6.46 41.32 32.36
C MET A 1 -7.46 40.18 32.47
N LEU A 2 -7.06 38.96 32.05
CA LEU A 2 -7.61 37.62 32.42
C LEU A 2 -9.11 37.41 32.12
N SER A 3 -9.61 36.40 31.43
CA SER A 3 -9.16 35.03 31.14
C SER A 3 -10.18 34.51 30.09
N LEU A 4 -9.83 34.20 28.84
CA LEU A 4 -9.13 32.98 28.40
C LEU A 4 -9.73 31.67 28.93
N PHE A 5 -11.05 31.53 28.81
CA PHE A 5 -11.75 30.25 28.84
C PHE A 5 -12.73 30.13 27.67
N TYR A 6 -12.25 30.39 26.45
CA TYR A 6 -12.88 29.76 25.29
C TYR A 6 -12.33 28.35 25.19
N ILE A 7 -13.12 27.44 25.74
CA ILE A 7 -13.06 26.00 25.58
C ILE A 7 -12.82 25.70 24.10
N ILE A 8 -11.56 25.45 23.75
CA ILE A 8 -11.15 24.85 22.50
C ILE A 8 -11.55 23.37 22.62
N LEU A 9 -12.83 23.10 22.34
CA LEU A 9 -13.35 21.80 21.94
C LEU A 9 -12.86 21.50 20.50
N ILE A 10 -11.54 21.42 20.33
CA ILE A 10 -10.95 20.83 19.12
C ILE A 10 -10.57 19.41 19.51
N PHE A 11 -11.45 18.49 19.12
CA PHE A 11 -11.17 17.10 18.78
C PHE A 11 -9.66 16.73 18.82
N PRO A 12 -9.24 15.73 19.60
CA PRO A 12 -8.01 15.03 19.31
C PRO A 12 -8.28 14.07 18.14
N SER A 13 -8.62 14.59 16.97
CA SER A 13 -8.50 13.83 15.72
C SER A 13 -7.00 13.69 15.48
N GLY A 14 -6.46 12.58 16.00
CA GLY A 14 -5.05 12.26 15.99
C GLY A 14 -4.39 12.70 14.69
N ILE A 15 -3.44 13.62 14.82
CA ILE A 15 -2.43 13.89 13.80
C ILE A 15 -1.55 12.64 13.77
N TYR A 16 -2.09 11.60 13.13
CA TYR A 16 -1.32 10.47 12.69
C TYR A 16 -0.43 11.04 11.59
N CYS A 17 0.83 11.30 11.94
CA CYS A 17 1.83 11.73 10.99
C CYS A 17 1.89 10.64 9.91
N LYS A 18 1.16 10.85 8.80
CA LYS A 18 1.03 9.89 7.71
C LYS A 18 2.43 9.67 7.18
N LYS A 19 3.04 8.53 7.54
CA LYS A 19 4.25 8.08 6.86
C LYS A 19 3.88 8.03 5.38
N ASP A 20 4.59 8.80 4.59
CA ASP A 20 4.35 8.88 3.16
C ASP A 20 5.23 7.86 2.44
N LEU A 21 4.78 7.33 1.30
CA LEU A 21 5.65 6.46 0.48
C LEU A 21 6.77 7.29 -0.17
N ASN A 22 6.55 8.58 -0.43
CA ASN A 22 7.46 9.44 -1.20
C ASN A 22 7.95 8.76 -2.50
N PHE A 23 7.04 8.04 -3.17
CA PHE A 23 7.30 7.37 -4.43
C PHE A 23 7.05 8.34 -5.58
N ARG A 24 8.06 8.56 -6.44
CA ARG A 24 7.99 9.56 -7.51
C ARG A 24 8.28 8.91 -8.85
N ILE A 25 7.44 9.19 -9.84
CA ILE A 25 7.59 8.70 -11.21
C ILE A 25 7.70 9.91 -12.14
N ASN A 26 8.77 9.95 -12.92
CA ASN A 26 9.06 10.97 -13.90
C ASN A 26 9.38 10.29 -15.23
N VAL A 27 8.33 9.80 -15.90
CA VAL A 27 8.40 9.12 -17.20
C VAL A 27 7.43 9.80 -18.17
N PRO A 28 7.67 9.76 -19.48
CA PRO A 28 6.83 10.44 -20.47
C PRO A 28 5.52 9.66 -20.74
N ILE A 29 4.70 9.49 -19.71
CA ILE A 29 3.36 8.87 -19.77
C ILE A 29 2.33 9.86 -19.24
N GLU A 30 1.08 9.66 -19.66
CA GLU A 30 -0.07 10.41 -19.18
C GLU A 30 -0.07 10.56 -17.64
N LYS A 31 0.07 11.81 -17.18
CA LYS A 31 0.22 12.15 -15.75
C LYS A 31 -0.95 11.69 -14.90
N GLN A 32 -2.16 11.69 -15.46
CA GLN A 32 -3.38 11.22 -14.79
C GLN A 32 -3.21 9.76 -14.32
N ILE A 33 -2.77 8.89 -15.23
CA ILE A 33 -2.61 7.46 -14.98
C ILE A 33 -1.53 7.19 -13.92
N LEU A 34 -0.40 7.90 -14.03
CA LEU A 34 0.67 7.80 -13.04
C LEU A 34 0.19 8.30 -11.66
N GLY A 35 -0.56 9.39 -11.64
CA GLY A 35 -1.16 9.96 -10.45
C GLY A 35 -2.12 8.99 -9.76
N ASP A 36 -3.03 8.36 -10.52
CA ASP A 36 -3.99 7.40 -10.00
C ASP A 36 -3.30 6.15 -9.44
N PHE A 37 -2.28 5.64 -10.13
CA PHE A 37 -1.49 4.51 -9.64
C PHE A 37 -0.75 4.83 -8.33
N VAL A 38 -0.04 5.96 -8.28
CA VAL A 38 0.67 6.39 -7.07
C VAL A 38 -0.31 6.61 -5.93
N LYS A 39 -1.44 7.29 -6.19
CA LYS A 39 -2.52 7.50 -5.21
C LYS A 39 -3.04 6.16 -4.65
N THR A 40 -3.28 5.18 -5.51
CA THR A 40 -3.75 3.84 -5.09
C THR A 40 -2.73 3.15 -4.19
N LEU A 41 -1.44 3.24 -4.52
CA LEU A 41 -0.34 2.76 -3.67
C LEU A 41 -0.31 3.44 -2.30
N HIS A 42 -0.47 4.77 -2.23
CA HIS A 42 -0.53 5.49 -0.95
C HIS A 42 -1.74 5.06 -0.10
N ILE A 43 -2.90 4.85 -0.72
CA ILE A 43 -4.10 4.37 -0.02
C ILE A 43 -3.83 2.98 0.59
N ALA A 44 -3.26 2.05 -0.19
CA ALA A 44 -2.90 0.73 0.29
C ALA A 44 -1.90 0.79 1.45
N TYR A 45 -0.88 1.66 1.35
CA TYR A 45 0.12 1.86 2.40
C TYR A 45 -0.48 2.41 3.69
N HIS A 46 -1.40 3.36 3.60
CA HIS A 46 -2.08 3.90 4.78
C HIS A 46 -2.97 2.86 5.46
N LYS A 47 -3.72 2.07 4.69
CA LYS A 47 -4.50 0.96 5.25
C LYS A 47 -3.60 -0.07 5.93
N PHE A 48 -2.44 -0.36 5.34
CA PHE A 48 -1.47 -1.27 5.95
C PHE A 48 -0.90 -0.72 7.25
N HIS A 49 -0.52 0.57 7.32
CA HIS A 49 -0.10 1.21 8.57
C HIS A 49 -1.18 1.18 9.65
N TYR A 50 -2.43 1.41 9.26
CA TYR A 50 -3.55 1.31 10.18
C TYR A 50 -3.70 -0.11 10.74
N PHE A 51 -3.58 -1.13 9.88
CA PHE A 51 -3.50 -2.53 10.32
C PHE A 51 -2.33 -2.79 11.28
N LEU A 52 -1.11 -2.30 10.99
CA LEU A 52 0.05 -2.48 11.86
C LEU A 52 -0.16 -1.89 13.26
N THR A 53 -0.83 -0.73 13.31
CA THR A 53 -1.19 -0.06 14.56
C THR A 53 -2.15 -0.92 15.37
N ALA A 54 -3.21 -1.42 14.74
CA ALA A 54 -4.18 -2.30 15.40
C ALA A 54 -3.53 -3.62 15.86
N LEU A 55 -2.65 -4.20 15.03
CA LEU A 55 -1.91 -5.42 15.36
C LEU A 55 -1.01 -5.23 16.59
N SER A 56 -0.34 -4.07 16.71
CA SER A 56 0.54 -3.77 17.86
C SER A 56 -0.19 -3.74 19.21
N MET A 57 -1.51 -3.51 19.20
CA MET A 57 -2.35 -3.50 20.39
C MET A 57 -2.89 -4.90 20.76
N LYS A 58 -2.55 -5.95 19.99
CA LYS A 58 -3.10 -7.30 20.11
C LYS A 58 -1.99 -8.35 20.16
N THR A 59 -1.49 -8.64 21.36
CA THR A 59 -0.37 -9.58 21.60
C THR A 59 -0.62 -10.99 21.08
N THR A 60 -1.86 -11.51 21.21
CA THR A 60 -2.27 -12.84 20.72
C THR A 60 -2.26 -12.96 19.21
N ALA A 61 -2.61 -11.90 18.48
CA ALA A 61 -2.63 -11.90 17.03
C ALA A 61 -1.21 -11.80 16.44
N MET A 62 -0.25 -11.22 17.18
CA MET A 62 1.15 -11.15 16.74
C MET A 62 1.84 -12.52 16.69
N THR A 63 1.38 -13.49 17.48
CA THR A 63 1.93 -14.85 17.50
C THR A 63 1.36 -15.74 16.39
N ILE A 64 0.35 -15.27 15.65
CA ILE A 64 -0.24 -16.00 14.53
C ILE A 64 0.72 -15.95 13.33
N SER A 65 1.18 -17.11 12.87
CA SER A 65 2.17 -17.23 11.79
C SER A 65 1.69 -16.63 10.47
N SER A 66 0.42 -16.85 10.11
CA SER A 66 -0.18 -16.30 8.88
C SER A 66 -0.28 -14.77 8.89
N VAL A 67 -0.59 -14.17 10.05
CA VAL A 67 -0.59 -12.72 10.25
C VAL A 67 0.83 -12.16 10.16
N HIS A 68 1.81 -12.87 10.72
CA HIS A 68 3.22 -12.50 10.61
C HIS A 68 3.72 -12.58 9.15
N GLU A 69 3.39 -13.66 8.44
CA GLU A 69 3.69 -13.83 7.01
C GLU A 69 3.14 -12.66 6.22
N PHE A 70 1.83 -12.38 6.35
CA PHE A 70 1.17 -11.23 5.72
C PHE A 70 1.91 -9.92 6.02
N LYS A 71 2.20 -9.65 7.30
CA LYS A 71 2.96 -8.45 7.71
C LYS A 71 4.27 -8.30 6.94
N MET A 72 5.07 -9.37 6.88
CA MET A 72 6.40 -9.33 6.28
C MET A 72 6.35 -9.18 4.76
N VAL A 73 5.45 -9.90 4.08
CA VAL A 73 5.32 -9.80 2.63
C VAL A 73 4.72 -8.46 2.21
N THR A 74 3.72 -7.93 2.93
CA THR A 74 3.16 -6.62 2.63
C THR A 74 4.15 -5.49 2.93
N PHE A 75 4.97 -5.63 3.98
CA PHE A 75 6.06 -4.68 4.22
C PHE A 75 7.03 -4.65 3.03
N SER A 76 7.35 -5.83 2.47
CA SER A 76 8.22 -5.96 1.31
C SER A 76 7.64 -5.29 0.05
N VAL A 77 6.31 -5.34 -0.14
CA VAL A 77 5.62 -4.60 -1.22
C VAL A 77 5.95 -3.11 -1.14
N PHE A 78 5.77 -2.50 0.03
CA PHE A 78 5.97 -1.07 0.18
C PHE A 78 7.44 -0.67 0.23
N SER A 79 8.35 -1.54 0.69
CA SER A 79 9.79 -1.25 0.66
C SER A 79 10.35 -1.16 -0.77
N LEU A 80 9.72 -1.82 -1.76
CA LEU A 80 10.13 -1.75 -3.17
C LEU A 80 9.97 -0.37 -3.81
N VAL A 81 9.04 0.44 -3.27
CA VAL A 81 8.65 1.74 -3.83
C VAL A 81 8.92 2.91 -2.89
N LYS A 82 9.10 2.65 -1.59
CA LYS A 82 9.29 3.70 -0.59
C LYS A 82 10.56 4.51 -0.86
N GLY A 83 10.41 5.83 -0.99
CA GLY A 83 11.48 6.78 -1.27
C GLY A 83 12.10 6.62 -2.66
N ARG A 84 11.54 5.76 -3.52
CA ARG A 84 12.09 5.49 -4.84
C ARG A 84 11.67 6.59 -5.81
N ARG A 85 12.63 7.02 -6.62
CA ARG A 85 12.41 7.85 -7.81
C ARG A 85 12.63 6.99 -9.05
N VAL A 86 11.73 7.08 -10.01
CA VAL A 86 11.78 6.35 -11.27
C VAL A 86 11.80 7.36 -12.41
N ASP A 87 12.93 7.44 -13.12
CA ASP A 87 13.16 8.46 -14.14
C ASP A 87 13.20 7.90 -15.58
N SER A 88 13.01 6.59 -15.76
CA SER A 88 12.92 5.97 -17.10
C SER A 88 11.82 4.93 -17.21
N ILE A 89 11.33 4.71 -18.44
CA ILE A 89 10.28 3.72 -18.73
C ILE A 89 10.75 2.31 -18.35
N GLN A 90 11.97 1.93 -18.69
CA GLN A 90 12.52 0.60 -18.38
C GLN A 90 12.61 0.35 -16.86
N GLN A 91 13.06 1.34 -16.09
CA GLN A 91 13.05 1.26 -14.63
C GLN A 91 11.62 1.12 -14.09
N PHE A 92 10.66 1.79 -14.73
CA PHE A 92 9.28 1.73 -14.30
C PHE A 92 8.65 0.37 -14.61
N ILE A 93 8.86 -0.19 -15.81
CA ILE A 93 8.45 -1.55 -16.19
C ILE A 93 8.98 -2.56 -15.17
N GLN A 94 10.27 -2.49 -14.86
CA GLN A 94 10.88 -3.40 -13.88
C GLN A 94 10.26 -3.22 -12.48
N THR A 95 10.02 -1.98 -12.08
CA THR A 95 9.36 -1.68 -10.79
C THR A 95 7.96 -2.28 -10.74
N VAL A 96 7.14 -2.09 -11.78
CA VAL A 96 5.77 -2.62 -11.87
C VAL A 96 5.77 -4.15 -11.87
N ARG A 97 6.69 -4.81 -12.59
CA ARG A 97 6.77 -6.28 -12.62
C ARG A 97 7.13 -6.87 -11.25
N VAL A 98 8.17 -6.33 -10.61
CA VAL A 98 8.59 -6.79 -9.27
C VAL A 98 7.50 -6.51 -8.23
N LEU A 99 6.88 -5.33 -8.30
CA LEU A 99 5.77 -4.96 -7.44
C LEU A 99 4.56 -5.88 -7.64
N GLY A 100 4.23 -6.22 -8.89
CA GLY A 100 3.15 -7.16 -9.24
C GLY A 100 3.30 -8.52 -8.57
N SER A 101 4.50 -9.10 -8.63
CA SER A 101 4.80 -10.37 -7.96
C SER A 101 4.66 -10.26 -6.43
N ALA A 102 5.20 -9.19 -5.84
CA ALA A 102 5.12 -8.97 -4.39
C ALA A 102 3.67 -8.76 -3.91
N VAL A 103 2.88 -8.00 -4.66
CA VAL A 103 1.45 -7.78 -4.39
C VAL A 103 0.68 -9.11 -4.45
N GLY A 104 0.94 -9.94 -5.46
CA GLY A 104 0.31 -11.26 -5.57
C GLY A 104 0.59 -12.15 -4.35
N LYS A 105 1.84 -12.24 -3.91
CA LYS A 105 2.24 -12.97 -2.70
C LYS A 105 1.54 -12.41 -1.45
N SER A 106 1.47 -11.09 -1.35
CA SER A 106 0.80 -10.41 -0.25
C SER A 106 -0.70 -10.71 -0.18
N THR A 107 -1.38 -10.79 -1.32
CA THR A 107 -2.81 -11.15 -1.38
C THR A 107 -3.04 -12.59 -0.92
N VAL A 108 -2.19 -13.53 -1.33
CA VAL A 108 -2.29 -14.93 -0.88
C VAL A 108 -2.07 -15.06 0.63
N ALA A 109 -1.06 -14.38 1.18
CA ALA A 109 -0.83 -14.35 2.62
C ALA A 109 -2.00 -13.70 3.39
N ALA A 110 -2.62 -12.65 2.81
CA ALA A 110 -3.79 -12.01 3.39
C ALA A 110 -4.97 -12.97 3.53
N VAL A 111 -5.26 -13.76 2.48
CA VAL A 111 -6.35 -14.77 2.52
C VAL A 111 -6.14 -15.76 3.67
N ARG A 112 -4.91 -16.28 3.84
CA ARG A 112 -4.59 -17.20 4.94
C ARG A 112 -4.78 -16.53 6.32
N ALA A 113 -4.27 -15.31 6.47
CA ALA A 113 -4.36 -14.56 7.71
C ALA A 113 -5.81 -14.24 8.09
N VAL A 114 -6.65 -13.85 7.12
CA VAL A 114 -8.08 -13.59 7.33
C VAL A 114 -8.80 -14.85 7.79
N SER A 115 -8.55 -15.99 7.14
CA SER A 115 -9.16 -17.27 7.52
C SER A 115 -8.80 -17.66 8.95
N GLU A 116 -7.52 -17.56 9.33
CA GLU A 116 -7.09 -17.93 10.68
C GLU A 116 -7.61 -16.97 11.76
N LEU A 117 -7.60 -15.66 11.50
CA LEU A 117 -8.16 -14.67 12.43
C LEU A 117 -9.66 -14.85 12.62
N THR A 118 -10.38 -15.25 11.57
CA THR A 118 -11.83 -15.51 11.65
C THR A 118 -12.13 -16.70 12.54
N ILE A 119 -11.36 -17.80 12.41
CA ILE A 119 -11.47 -18.98 13.29
C ILE A 119 -11.20 -18.61 14.74
N ARG A 120 -10.27 -17.68 14.98
CA ARG A 120 -9.91 -17.19 16.32
C ARG A 120 -10.79 -16.04 16.82
N HIS A 121 -11.87 -15.71 16.11
CA HIS A 121 -12.81 -14.63 16.44
C HIS A 121 -12.19 -13.21 16.54
N GLU A 122 -11.05 -12.97 15.89
CA GLU A 122 -10.38 -11.66 15.79
C GLU A 122 -10.94 -10.84 14.61
N VAL A 123 -12.26 -10.63 14.61
CA VAL A 123 -13.03 -10.10 13.47
C VAL A 123 -12.54 -8.73 13.00
N LEU A 124 -12.15 -7.85 13.93
CA LEU A 124 -11.64 -6.52 13.60
C LEU A 124 -10.37 -6.63 12.76
N LEU A 125 -9.39 -7.43 13.20
CA LEU A 125 -8.12 -7.61 12.48
C LEU A 125 -8.34 -8.27 11.13
N ALA A 126 -9.21 -9.28 11.06
CA ALA A 126 -9.58 -9.92 9.79
C ALA A 126 -10.12 -8.87 8.79
N ARG A 127 -11.04 -8.00 9.23
CA ARG A 127 -11.58 -6.91 8.40
C ARG A 127 -10.50 -5.92 7.95
N LEU A 128 -9.54 -5.60 8.81
CA LEU A 128 -8.43 -4.71 8.44
C LEU A 128 -7.51 -5.33 7.40
N ILE A 129 -7.16 -6.62 7.54
CA ILE A 129 -6.38 -7.33 6.51
C ILE A 129 -7.15 -7.39 5.20
N THR A 130 -8.45 -7.69 5.22
CA THR A 130 -9.32 -7.67 4.02
C THR A 130 -9.31 -6.30 3.34
N ASN A 131 -9.37 -5.20 4.11
CA ASN A 131 -9.30 -3.85 3.56
C ASN A 131 -7.95 -3.54 2.89
N VAL A 132 -6.84 -4.03 3.45
CA VAL A 132 -5.50 -3.91 2.84
C VAL A 132 -5.45 -4.73 1.55
N MET A 133 -5.92 -5.99 1.61
CA MET A 133 -5.96 -6.90 0.47
C MET A 133 -6.72 -6.31 -0.72
N HIS A 134 -7.92 -5.78 -0.51
CA HIS A 134 -8.70 -5.14 -1.59
C HIS A 134 -7.91 -3.99 -2.24
N THR A 135 -7.27 -3.14 -1.45
CA THR A 135 -6.47 -2.06 -2.06
C THR A 135 -5.20 -2.52 -2.73
N LEU A 136 -4.61 -3.62 -2.28
CA LEU A 136 -3.49 -4.26 -3.01
C LEU A 136 -3.97 -4.87 -4.33
N GLN A 137 -5.19 -5.41 -4.38
CA GLN A 137 -5.82 -5.84 -5.63
C GLN A 137 -6.09 -4.64 -6.56
N ASP A 138 -6.54 -3.50 -6.04
CA ASP A 138 -6.70 -2.26 -6.82
C ASP A 138 -5.34 -1.81 -7.42
N VAL A 139 -4.25 -1.88 -6.64
CA VAL A 139 -2.90 -1.63 -7.14
C VAL A 139 -2.55 -2.62 -8.26
N HIS A 140 -2.87 -3.91 -8.09
CA HIS A 140 -2.64 -4.93 -9.12
C HIS A 140 -3.39 -4.63 -10.42
N ILE A 141 -4.66 -4.25 -10.32
CA ILE A 141 -5.49 -3.85 -11.46
C ILE A 141 -4.88 -2.62 -12.14
N ALA A 142 -4.44 -1.61 -11.39
CA ALA A 142 -3.77 -0.44 -11.95
C ALA A 142 -2.47 -0.80 -12.68
N MET A 143 -1.68 -1.75 -12.15
CA MET A 143 -0.47 -2.24 -12.81
C MET A 143 -0.76 -2.92 -14.16
N ILE A 144 -1.83 -3.73 -14.24
CA ILE A 144 -2.26 -4.39 -15.48
C ILE A 144 -2.63 -3.35 -16.55
N HIS A 145 -3.24 -2.22 -16.17
CA HIS A 145 -3.58 -1.16 -17.11
C HIS A 145 -2.38 -0.31 -17.56
N ILE A 146 -1.37 -0.16 -16.69
CA ILE A 146 -0.19 0.67 -16.97
C ILE A 146 0.85 -0.07 -17.80
N LEU A 147 1.04 -1.36 -17.55
CA LEU A 147 2.14 -2.13 -18.15
C LEU A 147 2.11 -2.14 -19.69
N PRO A 148 0.96 -2.34 -20.38
CA PRO A 148 0.92 -2.29 -21.84
C PRO A 148 1.27 -0.89 -22.39
N LYS A 149 0.85 0.17 -21.69
CA LYS A 149 1.16 1.56 -22.08
C LYS A 149 2.66 1.83 -21.97
N LEU A 150 3.30 1.33 -20.91
CA LEU A 150 4.74 1.40 -20.73
C LEU A 150 5.49 0.68 -21.86
N GLU A 151 5.05 -0.52 -22.22
CA GLU A 151 5.70 -1.33 -23.24
C GLU A 151 5.59 -0.70 -24.64
N ILE A 152 4.46 -0.05 -24.94
CA ILE A 152 4.29 0.73 -26.18
C ILE A 152 5.24 1.93 -26.21
N GLU A 153 5.33 2.71 -25.13
CA GLU A 153 6.25 3.85 -25.10
C GLU A 153 7.73 3.41 -25.15
N ALA A 154 8.09 2.30 -24.47
CA ALA A 154 9.42 1.72 -24.57
C ALA A 154 9.75 1.27 -26.00
N PHE A 155 8.77 0.73 -26.72
CA PHE A 155 8.95 0.35 -28.12
C PHE A 155 9.19 1.60 -28.99
N LYS A 156 8.43 2.68 -28.80
CA LYS A 156 8.64 3.93 -29.55
C LYS A 156 10.05 4.49 -29.38
N GLU A 157 10.63 4.42 -28.18
CA GLU A 157 12.01 4.87 -27.91
C GLU A 157 13.08 4.09 -28.70
N ILE A 158 12.81 2.85 -29.11
CA ILE A 158 13.78 2.01 -29.83
C ILE A 158 13.79 2.31 -31.34
N PHE A 159 12.67 2.79 -31.89
CA PHE A 159 12.49 2.99 -33.34
C PHE A 159 12.42 4.47 -33.76
N GLN A 160 12.78 5.38 -32.85
CA GLN A 160 13.03 6.80 -33.11
C GLN A 160 14.54 7.06 -33.21
#